data_AF-A0A8T0ELV7-F1
#
_entry.id   AF-A0A8T0ELV7-F1
#
_cell.length_a   1.000
_cell.length_b   1.000
_cell.length_c   1.000
_cell.angle_alpha   90.00
_cell.angle_beta   90.00
_cell.angle_gamma   90.00
#
_symmetry.space_group_name_H-M   'P 1'
#
loop_
_entity.id
_entity.type
_entity.pdbx_description
1 polymer ?
#
loop_
_entity_poly.entity_id
_entity_poly.type
_entity_poly.pdbx_seq_one_letter_code
_entity_poly.pdbx_strand_id
1 'polypeptide(L)'
;MPIPEHYQQRHYFQTPEPCFRPGYTGYLPEYGPRRLYQFGETYGHMTHKLMKSHPVAGLRMGNIVDFSKELQEHLEEEALVWKHEVTSENNRFRARMVPGYTGFVPRRGFLCGKTYDEECKQAVALMEKLKLIKENVAQ
;
A
#
# COMPACT_ATOMS: atom_id res chain seq x y z
N MET A 1 -18.54 -12.21 14.80
CA MET A 1 -17.91 -10.94 14.39
C MET A 1 -18.51 -10.53 13.06
N PRO A 2 -18.97 -9.28 12.88
CA PRO A 2 -19.46 -8.82 11.59
C PRO A 2 -18.31 -8.80 10.59
N ILE A 3 -18.60 -9.27 9.38
CA ILE A 3 -17.66 -9.29 8.27
C ILE A 3 -17.46 -7.81 7.82
N PRO A 4 -16.22 -7.29 7.71
CA PRO A 4 -15.98 -5.89 7.30
C PRO A 4 -16.61 -5.59 5.95
N GLU A 5 -17.10 -4.36 5.75
CA GLU A 5 -17.78 -3.93 4.50
C GLU A 5 -16.92 -4.10 3.23
N HIS A 6 -15.59 -4.14 3.39
CA HIS A 6 -14.64 -4.37 2.29
C HIS A 6 -14.14 -5.82 2.19
N TYR A 7 -14.79 -6.77 2.87
CA TYR A 7 -14.39 -8.17 2.81
C TYR A 7 -14.87 -8.84 1.52
N GLN A 8 -13.95 -9.06 0.60
CA GLN A 8 -14.20 -9.93 -0.54
C GLN A 8 -14.01 -11.39 -0.10
N GLN A 9 -15.03 -12.23 -0.32
CA GLN A 9 -14.92 -13.67 -0.09
C GLN A 9 -13.76 -14.23 -0.93
N ARG A 10 -12.78 -14.86 -0.26
CA ARG A 10 -11.71 -15.57 -0.95
C ARG A 10 -12.30 -16.80 -1.63
N HIS A 11 -12.62 -16.70 -2.90
CA HIS A 11 -12.97 -17.88 -3.69
C HIS A 11 -11.71 -18.76 -3.79
N TYR A 12 -11.73 -19.97 -3.23
CA TYR A 12 -10.59 -20.92 -3.23
C TYR A 12 -10.04 -21.23 -4.64
N PHE A 13 -10.85 -20.98 -5.67
CA PHE A 13 -10.47 -21.17 -7.08
C PHE A 13 -9.94 -19.90 -7.77
N GLN A 14 -9.89 -18.76 -7.08
CA GLN A 14 -9.37 -17.50 -7.61
C GLN A 14 -8.07 -17.14 -6.90
N THR A 15 -7.04 -16.88 -7.70
CA THR A 15 -5.78 -16.30 -7.23
C THR A 15 -6.03 -14.86 -6.76
N PRO A 16 -5.34 -14.38 -5.70
CA PRO A 16 -5.42 -12.98 -5.29
C PRO A 16 -4.85 -12.01 -6.33
N GLU A 17 -4.09 -12.55 -7.29
CA GLU A 17 -3.51 -11.84 -8.42
C GLU A 17 -4.55 -11.59 -9.51
N PRO A 18 -4.50 -10.43 -10.21
CA PRO A 18 -5.48 -10.10 -11.24
C PRO A 18 -5.38 -11.09 -12.42
N CYS A 19 -6.36 -11.99 -12.54
CA CYS A 19 -6.41 -13.03 -13.56
C CYS A 19 -7.76 -13.05 -14.28
N PHE A 20 -7.82 -13.65 -15.48
CA PHE A 20 -9.09 -13.81 -16.17
C PHE A 20 -9.95 -14.91 -15.53
N ARG A 21 -11.28 -14.75 -15.59
CA ARG A 21 -12.22 -15.77 -15.14
C ARG A 21 -12.21 -16.94 -16.12
N PRO A 22 -12.12 -18.20 -15.64
CA PRO A 22 -12.30 -19.38 -16.49
C PRO A 22 -13.59 -19.25 -17.33
N GLY A 23 -13.49 -19.50 -18.63
CA GLY A 23 -14.60 -19.33 -19.58
C GLY A 23 -14.67 -17.97 -20.27
N TYR A 24 -13.75 -17.04 -20.00
CA TYR A 24 -13.61 -15.82 -20.80
C TYR A 24 -13.24 -16.16 -22.25
N THR A 25 -14.10 -15.75 -23.18
CA THR A 25 -13.97 -15.99 -24.64
C THR A 25 -13.44 -14.79 -25.42
N GLY A 26 -13.13 -13.69 -24.74
CA GLY A 26 -12.58 -12.48 -25.38
C GLY A 26 -11.09 -12.61 -25.71
N TYR A 27 -10.52 -11.53 -26.24
CA TYR A 27 -9.11 -11.47 -26.61
C TYR A 27 -8.20 -11.53 -25.38
N LEU A 28 -7.26 -12.47 -25.39
CA LEU A 28 -6.14 -12.55 -24.46
C LEU A 28 -4.84 -12.22 -25.21
N PRO A 29 -3.97 -11.38 -24.64
CA PRO A 29 -2.66 -11.17 -25.22
C PRO A 29 -1.90 -12.50 -25.35
N GLU A 30 -1.29 -12.74 -26.50
CA GLU A 30 -0.51 -13.96 -26.80
C GLU A 30 -1.31 -15.28 -26.77
N TYR A 31 -2.65 -15.24 -26.87
CA TYR A 31 -3.56 -16.39 -26.78
C TYR A 31 -3.38 -17.51 -27.83
N GLY A 32 -2.38 -17.41 -28.70
CA GLY A 32 -2.03 -18.44 -29.69
C GLY A 32 -0.83 -19.28 -29.24
N PRO A 33 0.37 -19.06 -29.82
CA PRO A 33 1.49 -19.98 -29.72
C PRO A 33 1.95 -20.19 -28.28
N ARG A 34 1.99 -19.14 -27.45
CA ARG A 34 2.57 -19.23 -26.10
C ARG A 34 1.71 -20.03 -25.11
N ARG A 35 0.38 -19.94 -25.23
CA ARG A 35 -0.57 -20.73 -24.42
C ARG A 35 -0.50 -22.23 -24.75
N LEU A 36 -0.29 -22.57 -26.02
CA LEU A 36 -0.24 -23.97 -26.47
C LEU A 36 0.94 -24.75 -25.87
N TYR A 37 1.99 -24.06 -25.41
CA TYR A 37 3.18 -24.67 -24.80
C TYR A 37 3.26 -24.49 -23.28
N GLN A 38 2.24 -23.89 -22.64
CA GLN A 38 2.17 -23.73 -21.19
C GLN A 38 1.31 -24.85 -20.59
N PHE A 39 1.97 -25.88 -20.06
CA PHE A 39 1.34 -27.00 -19.38
C PHE A 39 1.62 -26.95 -17.88
N GLY A 40 0.67 -27.43 -17.07
CA GLY A 40 0.86 -27.58 -15.61
C GLY A 40 0.43 -26.39 -14.75
N GLU A 41 -0.06 -25.30 -15.35
CA GLU A 41 -0.59 -24.14 -14.61
C GLU A 41 -2.13 -24.11 -14.61
N THR A 42 -2.71 -23.61 -13.52
CA THR A 42 -4.15 -23.31 -13.48
C THR A 42 -4.46 -22.12 -14.39
N TYR A 43 -5.69 -22.05 -14.90
CA TYR A 43 -6.13 -20.96 -15.78
C TYR A 43 -5.84 -19.58 -15.18
N GLY A 44 -6.03 -19.39 -13.88
CA GLY A 44 -5.72 -18.14 -13.18
C GLY A 44 -4.24 -17.76 -13.26
N HIS A 45 -3.34 -18.67 -12.88
CA HIS A 45 -1.89 -18.42 -12.91
C HIS A 45 -1.36 -18.17 -14.32
N MET A 46 -1.79 -18.99 -15.28
CA MET A 46 -1.38 -18.86 -16.67
C MET A 46 -1.80 -17.51 -17.25
N THR A 47 -3.05 -17.12 -17.05
CA THR A 47 -3.58 -15.84 -17.58
C THR A 47 -2.97 -14.63 -16.88
N HIS A 48 -2.69 -14.73 -15.57
CA HIS A 48 -1.97 -13.69 -14.84
C HIS A 48 -0.55 -13.49 -15.40
N LYS A 49 0.22 -14.57 -15.63
CA LYS A 49 1.57 -14.47 -16.21
C LYS A 49 1.57 -13.86 -17.61
N LEU A 50 0.66 -14.30 -18.48
CA LEU A 50 0.51 -13.75 -19.84
C LEU A 50 0.22 -12.24 -19.80
N MET A 51 -0.72 -11.81 -18.96
CA MET A 51 -1.05 -10.39 -18.82
C MET A 51 0.11 -9.57 -18.24
N LYS A 52 0.75 -10.05 -17.18
CA LYS A 52 1.88 -9.37 -16.54
C LYS A 52 3.05 -9.17 -17.50
N SER A 53 3.28 -10.13 -18.41
CA SER A 53 4.32 -10.01 -19.44
C SER A 53 3.97 -9.06 -20.59
N HIS A 54 2.69 -8.73 -20.78
CA HIS A 54 2.26 -7.96 -21.93
C HIS A 54 2.43 -6.45 -21.70
N PRO A 55 3.00 -5.69 -22.66
CA PRO A 55 3.39 -4.28 -22.46
C PRO A 55 2.21 -3.36 -22.10
N VAL A 56 1.03 -3.56 -22.70
CA VAL A 56 -0.15 -2.72 -22.42
C VAL A 56 -1.03 -3.29 -21.29
N ALA A 57 -1.42 -4.56 -21.39
CA ALA A 57 -2.23 -5.22 -20.37
C ALA A 57 -1.55 -5.29 -18.99
N GLY A 58 -0.24 -5.50 -18.90
CA GLY A 58 0.49 -5.52 -17.63
C GLY A 58 0.49 -4.17 -16.91
N LEU A 59 0.57 -3.06 -17.66
CA LEU A 59 0.44 -1.71 -17.09
C LEU A 59 -0.98 -1.42 -16.58
N ARG A 60 -2.00 -1.94 -17.25
CA ARG A 60 -3.41 -1.76 -16.87
C ARG A 60 -3.85 -2.71 -15.75
N MET A 61 -3.20 -3.86 -15.65
CA MET A 61 -3.31 -4.85 -14.58
C MET A 61 -2.13 -4.67 -13.61
N GLY A 62 -1.85 -3.43 -13.20
CA GLY A 62 -1.08 -3.22 -11.98
C GLY A 62 -1.68 -4.10 -10.88
N ASN A 63 -0.87 -4.61 -9.96
CA ASN A 63 -1.41 -5.49 -8.93
C ASN A 63 -2.57 -4.75 -8.25
N ILE A 64 -3.66 -5.45 -7.92
CA ILE A 64 -4.76 -4.86 -7.11
C ILE A 64 -4.20 -4.31 -5.77
N VAL A 65 -3.01 -4.80 -5.38
CA VAL A 65 -2.21 -4.42 -4.21
C VAL A 65 -1.07 -3.43 -4.52
N ASP A 66 -0.88 -2.99 -5.77
CA ASP A 66 0.02 -1.87 -6.07
C ASP A 66 -0.71 -0.61 -5.63
N PHE A 67 -0.59 -0.31 -4.34
CA PHE A 67 -1.05 0.95 -3.77
C PHE A 67 -0.51 2.09 -4.64
N SER A 68 -1.32 3.11 -4.90
CA SER A 68 -0.79 4.34 -5.48
C SER A 68 0.40 4.79 -4.62
N LYS A 69 1.44 5.36 -5.25
CA LYS A 69 2.61 5.85 -4.52
C LYS A 69 2.21 6.69 -3.29
N GLU A 70 1.17 7.49 -3.44
CA GLU A 70 0.54 8.31 -2.39
C GLU A 70 0.01 7.47 -1.22
N LEU A 71 -0.68 6.36 -1.51
CA LEU A 71 -1.22 5.47 -0.48
C LEU A 71 -0.10 4.70 0.23
N GLN A 72 0.95 4.33 -0.50
CA GLN A 72 2.13 3.71 0.10
C GLN A 72 2.86 4.68 1.05
N GLU A 73 3.03 5.94 0.64
CA GLU A 73 3.59 6.99 1.50
C GLU A 73 2.73 7.23 2.75
N HIS A 74 1.40 7.23 2.61
CA HIS A 74 0.48 7.37 3.74
C HIS A 74 0.60 6.20 4.73
N LEU A 75 0.67 4.96 4.25
CA LEU A 75 0.86 3.78 5.09
C LEU A 75 2.20 3.80 5.82
N GLU A 76 3.27 4.27 5.18
CA GLU A 76 4.57 4.46 5.82
C GLU A 76 4.53 5.54 6.91
N GLU A 77 3.86 6.67 6.65
CA GLU A 77 3.64 7.72 7.65
C GLU A 77 2.92 7.18 8.88
N GLU A 78 1.83 6.43 8.68
CA GLU A 78 1.07 5.81 9.76
C GLU A 78 1.91 4.81 10.57
N ALA A 79 2.70 3.96 9.89
CA ALA A 79 3.58 3.00 10.54
C ALA A 79 4.63 3.68 11.44
N LEU A 80 5.17 4.82 11.00
CA LEU A 80 6.14 5.60 11.78
C LEU A 80 5.51 6.30 12.99
N VAL A 81 4.30 6.84 12.82
CA VAL A 81 3.55 7.42 13.94
C VAL A 81 3.23 6.34 14.97
N TRP A 82 2.79 5.15 14.53
CA TRP A 82 2.58 4.01 15.42
C TRP A 82 3.86 3.61 16.16
N LYS A 83 4.99 3.51 15.43
CA LYS A 83 6.30 3.26 16.05
C LYS A 83 6.62 4.30 17.13
N HIS A 84 6.35 5.58 16.86
CA HIS A 84 6.55 6.66 17.83
C HIS A 84 5.71 6.46 19.10
N GLU A 85 4.43 6.12 18.97
CA GLU A 85 3.52 5.90 20.10
C GLU A 85 3.96 4.71 20.98
N VAL A 86 4.46 3.65 20.35
CA VAL A 86 4.92 2.43 21.05
C VAL A 86 6.29 2.62 21.70
N THR A 87 7.20 3.32 21.03
CA THR A 87 8.61 3.43 21.46
C THR A 87 8.83 4.59 22.43
N SER A 88 8.05 5.66 22.33
CA SER A 88 8.31 6.89 23.08
C SER A 88 7.79 6.81 24.52
N GLU A 89 8.68 7.10 25.47
CA GLU A 89 8.35 7.15 26.91
C GLU A 89 7.29 8.21 27.25
N ASN A 90 7.28 9.32 26.50
CA ASN A 90 6.31 10.41 26.64
C ASN A 90 5.39 10.45 25.43
N ASN A 91 4.25 9.77 25.53
CA ASN A 91 3.28 9.63 24.44
C ASN A 91 2.40 10.88 24.25
N ARG A 92 3.06 12.04 24.13
CA ARG A 92 2.46 13.37 23.93
C ARG A 92 2.05 13.59 22.47
N PHE A 93 2.78 12.97 21.54
CA PHE A 93 2.50 13.02 20.12
C PHE A 93 1.89 11.69 19.69
N ARG A 94 0.58 11.71 19.46
CA ARG A 94 -0.21 10.55 19.08
C ARG A 94 -0.73 10.70 17.66
N ALA A 95 -1.20 9.60 17.09
CA ALA A 95 -1.83 9.56 15.78
C ALA A 95 -3.03 10.51 15.69
N ARG A 96 -3.77 10.76 16.77
CA ARG A 96 -4.89 11.72 16.76
C ARG A 96 -4.62 12.87 17.72
N MET A 97 -4.00 13.93 17.22
CA MET A 97 -3.73 15.12 18.04
C MET A 97 -4.95 16.02 18.14
N VAL A 98 -5.24 16.52 19.35
CA VAL A 98 -6.39 17.39 19.59
C VAL A 98 -6.18 18.76 18.91
N PRO A 99 -7.07 19.19 18.00
CA PRO A 99 -7.04 20.53 17.43
C PRO A 99 -7.11 21.60 18.54
N GLY A 100 -6.31 22.65 18.43
CA GLY A 100 -6.22 23.71 19.46
C GLY A 100 -5.13 23.48 20.51
N TYR A 101 -4.37 22.38 20.42
CA TYR A 101 -3.14 22.24 21.17
C TYR A 101 -2.14 23.35 20.81
N THR A 102 -1.79 24.18 21.78
CA THR A 102 -0.93 25.35 21.63
C THR A 102 0.54 25.08 21.92
N GLY A 103 0.89 23.86 22.34
CA GLY A 103 2.26 23.48 22.63
C GLY A 103 3.11 23.29 21.37
N PHE A 104 4.41 23.09 21.58
CA PHE A 104 5.33 22.80 20.49
C PHE A 104 5.07 21.43 19.86
N VAL A 105 5.02 21.38 18.53
CA VAL A 105 4.98 20.15 17.71
C VAL A 105 6.20 20.16 16.77
N PRO A 106 7.09 19.16 16.85
CA PRO A 106 8.30 19.12 16.03
C PRO A 106 7.97 19.20 14.54
N ARG A 107 8.73 19.97 13.75
CA ARG A 107 8.60 20.10 12.29
C ARG A 107 7.27 20.64 11.72
N ARG A 108 6.20 20.75 12.52
CA ARG A 108 4.88 21.23 12.06
C ARG A 108 4.95 22.61 11.39
N GLY A 109 5.84 23.49 11.84
CA GLY A 109 5.99 24.85 11.28
C GLY A 109 6.43 24.89 9.80
N PHE A 110 6.89 23.78 9.23
CA PHE A 110 7.23 23.68 7.80
C PHE A 110 6.13 23.04 6.96
N LEU A 111 5.05 22.56 7.59
CA LEU A 111 3.91 21.93 6.93
C LEU A 111 2.76 22.94 6.87
N CYS A 112 2.03 22.95 5.76
CA CYS A 112 0.84 23.77 5.60
C CYS A 112 -0.13 23.14 4.60
N GLY A 113 -1.41 23.53 4.69
CA GLY A 113 -2.44 23.18 3.71
C GLY A 113 -3.24 21.91 4.02
N LYS A 114 -3.01 21.29 5.19
CA LYS A 114 -3.78 20.13 5.66
C LYS A 114 -4.50 20.45 6.97
N THR A 115 -5.32 19.52 7.45
CA THR A 115 -5.94 19.67 8.78
C THR A 115 -4.88 19.58 9.88
N TYR A 116 -5.15 20.18 11.05
CA TYR A 116 -4.21 20.15 12.17
C TYR A 116 -3.77 18.73 12.53
N ASP A 117 -4.70 17.77 12.53
CA ASP A 117 -4.42 16.37 12.84
C ASP A 117 -3.46 15.73 11.83
N GLU A 118 -3.71 15.93 10.54
CA GLU A 118 -2.86 15.43 9.45
C GLU A 118 -1.46 16.06 9.49
N GLU A 119 -1.37 17.38 9.65
CA GLU A 119 -0.08 18.07 9.76
C GLU A 119 0.74 17.55 10.95
N CYS A 120 0.07 17.29 12.08
CA CYS A 120 0.70 16.70 13.26
C CYS A 120 1.20 15.28 12.99
N LYS A 121 0.41 14.41 12.35
CA LYS A 121 0.86 13.05 11.96
C LYS A 121 2.10 13.11 11.08
N GLN A 122 2.06 13.97 10.07
CA GLN A 122 3.17 14.13 9.13
C GLN A 122 4.42 14.68 9.81
N ALA A 123 4.26 15.65 10.70
CA ALA A 123 5.34 16.17 11.54
C ALA A 123 6.03 15.07 12.37
N VAL A 124 5.24 14.20 13.02
CA VAL A 124 5.74 13.08 13.83
C VAL A 124 6.45 12.04 12.95
N ALA A 125 5.83 11.64 11.83
CA ALA A 125 6.44 10.73 10.88
C ALA A 125 7.78 11.26 10.35
N LEU A 126 7.82 12.54 9.98
CA LEU A 126 9.03 13.22 9.52
C LEU A 126 10.12 13.30 10.59
N MET A 127 9.76 13.40 11.86
CA MET A 127 10.71 13.37 12.97
C MET A 127 11.33 11.97 13.12
N GLU A 128 10.52 10.91 13.09
CA GLU A 128 11.01 9.53 13.20
C GLU A 128 11.88 9.12 11.99
N LYS A 129 11.50 9.52 10.77
CA LYS A 129 12.35 9.32 9.57
C LYS A 129 13.75 9.91 9.77
N LEU A 130 13.86 11.12 10.36
CA LEU A 130 15.15 11.74 10.61
C LEU A 130 15.97 11.03 11.68
N LYS A 131 15.33 10.51 12.75
CA LYS A 131 16.02 9.72 13.76
C LYS A 131 16.66 8.47 13.14
N LEU A 132 15.89 7.76 12.31
CA LEU A 132 16.38 6.59 11.57
C LEU A 132 17.55 6.93 10.65
N ILE A 133 17.46 8.03 9.89
CA ILE A 133 18.57 8.48 9.02
C ILE A 133 19.81 8.78 9.88
N LYS A 134 19.64 9.44 11.01
CA LYS A 134 20.75 9.77 11.91
C LYS A 134 21.39 8.51 12.52
N GLU A 135 20.60 7.52 12.88
CA GLU A 135 21.06 6.22 13.39
C GLU A 135 21.85 5.46 12.32
N ASN A 136 21.32 5.40 11.09
CA ASN A 136 21.99 4.73 9.96
C ASN A 136 23.30 5.40 9.55
N VAL A 137 23.41 6.73 9.69
CA VAL A 137 24.64 7.48 9.40
C VAL A 137 25.70 7.31 10.50
N ALA A 138 25.27 6.98 11.72
CA ALA A 138 26.17 6.78 12.85
C ALA A 138 26.74 5.34 12.94
N GLN A 139 26.22 4.41 12.14
CA GLN A 139 26.68 3.03 11.99
C GLN A 139 27.71 2.92 10.86
#